data_AF-A0A1L5KU40-F1
#
_entry.id   AF-A0A1L5KU40-F1
#
_cell.length_a   1.000
_cell.length_b   1.000
_cell.length_c   1.000
_cell.angle_alpha   90.00
_cell.angle_beta   90.00
_cell.angle_gamma   90.00
#
_symmetry.space_group_name_H-M   'P 1'
#
loop_
_entity.id
_entity.type
_entity.pdbx_description
1 polymer ?
#
loop_
_entity_poly.entity_id
_entity_poly.type
_entity_poly.pdbx_seq_one_letter_code
_entity_poly.pdbx_strand_id
1 'polypeptide(L)'
;MDIIVLAGGLSTERDVSFKTGSMVASALKENGHRVILLDVFMGYSDKEENLDGIFDRADEISVKVDDIPEVAPDLAAVKASRKDQSPCFFGPNVRM
;
A
#
# COMPACT_ATOMS: atom_id res chain seq x y z
N MET A 1 -16.84 7.65 -3.31
CA MET A 1 -15.65 8.50 -3.47
C MET A 1 -14.46 7.60 -3.77
N ASP A 2 -13.38 8.20 -4.26
CA ASP A 2 -12.13 7.52 -4.58
C ASP A 2 -11.15 7.78 -3.45
N ILE A 3 -10.73 6.71 -2.78
CA ILE A 3 -9.95 6.81 -1.53
C ILE A 3 -8.75 5.89 -1.61
N ILE A 4 -7.57 6.40 -1.25
CA ILE A 4 -6.37 5.59 -1.03
C ILE A 4 -6.17 5.45 0.47
N VAL A 5 -6.09 4.22 0.94
CA VAL A 5 -5.66 3.89 2.31
C VAL A 5 -4.17 3.56 2.25
N LEU A 6 -3.35 4.41 2.86
CA LEU A 6 -1.91 4.18 2.96
C LEU A 6 -1.61 3.30 4.18
N ALA A 7 -0.87 2.22 3.96
CA ALA A 7 -0.46 1.28 4.99
C ALA A 7 0.99 0.81 4.77
N GLY A 8 1.49 -0.02 5.69
CA GLY A 8 2.82 -0.61 5.59
C GLY A 8 3.93 0.34 6.02
N GLY A 9 4.79 0.72 5.07
CA GLY A 9 5.96 1.58 5.34
C GLY A 9 7.18 0.83 5.91
N LEU A 10 8.06 1.57 6.59
CA LEU A 10 9.37 1.09 7.07
C LEU A 10 9.44 1.03 8.61
N SER A 11 8.44 0.42 9.24
CA SER A 11 8.38 0.18 10.68
C SER A 11 8.35 -1.32 10.97
N THR A 12 8.80 -1.74 12.16
CA THR A 12 8.61 -3.12 12.66
C THR A 12 7.14 -3.50 12.77
N GLU A 13 6.24 -2.51 12.78
CA GLU A 13 4.79 -2.66 12.82
C GLU A 13 4.15 -2.72 11.42
N ARG A 14 4.95 -2.89 10.35
CA ARG A 14 4.48 -2.89 8.96
C ARG A 14 3.30 -3.84 8.72
N ASP A 15 3.36 -5.06 9.25
CA ASP A 15 2.29 -6.05 9.09
C ASP A 15 1.03 -5.66 9.87
N VAL A 16 1.19 -5.07 11.06
CA VAL A 16 0.09 -4.49 11.84
C VAL A 16 -0.55 -3.34 11.06
N SER A 17 0.24 -2.47 10.45
CA SER A 17 -0.24 -1.36 9.62
C SER A 17 -1.04 -1.88 8.42
N PHE A 18 -0.58 -2.93 7.74
CA PHE A 18 -1.35 -3.57 6.67
C PHE A 18 -2.67 -4.13 7.16
N LYS A 19 -2.69 -4.83 8.31
CA LYS A 19 -3.93 -5.40 8.86
C LYS A 19 -4.93 -4.33 9.25
N THR A 20 -4.50 -3.27 9.92
CA THR A 20 -5.39 -2.15 10.25
C THR A 20 -5.87 -1.44 8.98
N GLY A 21 -4.96 -1.20 8.04
CA GLY A 21 -5.28 -0.58 6.75
C GLY A 21 -6.30 -1.39 5.95
N SER A 22 -6.19 -2.72 5.94
CA SER A 22 -7.15 -3.59 5.24
C SER A 22 -8.53 -3.54 5.89
N MET A 23 -8.62 -3.47 7.23
CA MET A 23 -9.90 -3.32 7.92
C MET A 23 -10.56 -1.97 7.59
N VAL A 24 -9.79 -0.88 7.58
CA VAL A 24 -10.29 0.45 7.20
C VAL A 24 -10.74 0.45 5.74
N ALA A 25 -9.95 -0.13 4.83
CA ALA A 25 -10.29 -0.22 3.42
C ALA A 25 -11.58 -1.01 3.20
N SER A 26 -11.75 -2.15 3.88
CA SER A 26 -13.00 -2.94 3.84
C SER A 26 -14.19 -2.13 4.33
N ALA A 27 -14.09 -1.46 5.49
CA ALA A 27 -15.17 -0.64 6.01
C ALA A 27 -15.56 0.50 5.05
N LEU A 28 -14.60 1.14 4.39
CA LEU A 28 -14.86 2.17 3.38
C LEU A 28 -15.53 1.59 2.12
N LYS A 29 -15.11 0.39 1.68
CA LYS A 29 -15.74 -0.32 0.55
C LYS A 29 -17.19 -0.70 0.87
N GLU A 30 -17.46 -1.19 2.07
CA GLU A 30 -18.81 -1.51 2.55
C GLU A 30 -19.72 -0.27 2.57
N ASN A 31 -19.16 0.93 2.77
CA ASN A 31 -19.87 2.20 2.64
C ASN A 31 -20.03 2.70 1.19
N GLY A 32 -19.72 1.87 0.18
CA GLY A 32 -19.90 2.20 -1.24
C GLY A 32 -18.79 3.10 -1.82
N HIS A 33 -17.59 3.09 -1.23
CA HIS A 33 -16.44 3.81 -1.77
C HIS A 33 -15.54 2.91 -2.63
N ARG A 34 -14.87 3.48 -3.64
CA ARG A 34 -13.82 2.81 -4.39
C ARG A 34 -12.51 3.04 -3.63
N VAL A 35 -11.90 1.97 -3.15
CA VAL A 35 -10.77 2.07 -2.21
C VAL A 35 -9.59 1.25 -2.68
N ILE A 36 -8.43 1.88 -2.73
CA ILE A 36 -7.15 1.21 -2.99
C ILE A 36 -6.37 1.16 -1.68
N LEU A 37 -6.00 -0.04 -1.24
CA LEU A 37 -5.02 -0.22 -0.17
C LEU A 37 -3.62 -0.22 -0.78
N LEU A 38 -2.80 0.78 -0.44
CA LEU A 38 -1.48 0.97 -1.03
C LEU A 38 -0.39 0.99 0.04
N ASP A 39 0.74 0.35 -0.26
CA ASP A 39 1.93 0.48 0.56
C ASP A 39 2.59 1.84 0.31
N VAL A 40 2.70 2.66 1.35
CA VAL A 40 3.27 4.00 1.26
C VAL A 40 4.73 4.01 0.78
N PHE A 41 5.51 2.96 1.11
CA PHE A 41 6.93 2.89 0.76
C PHE A 41 7.19 2.24 -0.60
N MET A 42 6.45 1.19 -0.95
CA MET A 42 6.57 0.55 -2.26
C MET A 42 5.89 1.37 -3.37
N GLY A 43 4.83 2.11 -3.04
CA GLY A 43 4.05 2.85 -4.02
C GLY A 43 3.32 1.95 -5.02
N TYR A 44 3.01 2.51 -6.19
CA TYR A 44 2.34 1.80 -7.28
C TYR A 44 3.27 1.72 -8.49
N SER A 45 3.51 0.52 -9.01
CA SER A 45 4.45 0.26 -10.12
C SER A 45 5.89 0.70 -9.81
N ASP A 46 6.81 0.36 -10.70
CA ASP A 46 8.23 0.73 -10.63
C ASP A 46 8.63 1.84 -11.63
N LYS A 47 7.63 2.37 -12.36
CA LYS A 47 7.77 3.42 -13.36
C LYS A 47 6.60 4.40 -13.26
N GLU A 48 6.70 5.52 -13.97
CA GLU A 48 5.58 6.45 -14.10
C GLU A 48 4.43 5.78 -14.87
N GLU A 49 3.24 5.80 -14.28
CA GLU A 49 2.03 5.18 -14.83
C GLU A 49 0.94 6.24 -15.02
N ASN A 50 0.06 6.02 -16.00
CA ASN A 50 -1.17 6.80 -16.07
C ASN A 50 -2.15 6.27 -15.00
N LEU A 51 -2.57 7.14 -14.09
CA LEU A 51 -3.48 6.83 -12.99
C LEU A 51 -4.96 7.09 -13.33
N ASP A 52 -5.26 7.51 -14.57
CA ASP A 52 -6.64 7.70 -15.04
C ASP A 52 -7.44 6.40 -14.90
N GLY A 53 -8.58 6.46 -14.20
CA GLY A 53 -9.45 5.31 -13.99
C GLY A 53 -8.86 4.21 -13.08
N ILE A 54 -7.77 4.48 -12.34
CA ILE A 54 -7.12 3.48 -11.47
C ILE A 54 -8.09 2.85 -10.45
N PHE A 55 -9.11 3.61 -10.02
CA PHE A 55 -10.12 3.16 -9.07
C PHE A 55 -11.12 2.16 -9.66
N ASP A 56 -11.23 2.05 -10.98
CA ASP A 56 -12.08 1.02 -11.61
C ASP A 56 -11.48 -0.38 -11.46
N ARG A 57 -10.17 -0.44 -11.17
CA ARG A 57 -9.41 -1.67 -10.90
C ARG A 57 -8.91 -1.71 -9.45
N ALA A 58 -9.59 -0.99 -8.55
CA ALA A 58 -9.13 -0.81 -7.18
C ALA A 58 -8.88 -2.12 -6.42
N ASP A 59 -9.71 -3.14 -6.66
CA ASP A 59 -9.55 -4.45 -6.03
C ASP A 59 -8.34 -5.24 -6.55
N GLU A 60 -8.01 -5.11 -7.84
CA GLU A 60 -6.82 -5.75 -8.43
C GLU A 60 -5.52 -5.11 -7.94
N ILE A 61 -5.56 -3.81 -7.72
CA ILE A 61 -4.38 -2.99 -7.37
C ILE A 61 -4.11 -3.01 -5.88
N SER A 62 -5.15 -3.20 -5.06
CA SER A 62 -5.03 -3.22 -3.61
C SER A 62 -4.06 -4.30 -3.15
N VAL A 63 -3.20 -3.93 -2.20
CA VAL A 63 -2.33 -4.89 -1.50
C VAL A 63 -3.20 -5.97 -0.86
N LYS A 64 -2.85 -7.23 -1.12
CA LYS A 64 -3.45 -8.37 -0.43
C LYS A 64 -2.75 -8.52 0.92
N VAL A 65 -3.53 -8.52 1.98
CA VAL A 65 -3.03 -8.60 3.35
C VAL A 65 -3.37 -9.98 3.89
N ASP A 66 -2.33 -10.74 4.20
CA ASP A 66 -2.44 -12.00 4.95
C ASP A 66 -2.48 -11.72 6.47
N ASP A 67 -2.59 -12.76 7.29
CA ASP A 67 -2.52 -12.59 8.74
C ASP A 67 -1.13 -12.13 9.20
N ILE A 68 -1.11 -11.47 10.38
CA ILE A 68 0.11 -10.91 10.95
C ILE A 68 1.05 -12.08 11.32
N PRO A 69 2.24 -12.17 10.71
CA PRO A 69 3.19 -13.23 11.02
C PRO A 69 3.74 -13.08 12.45
N GLU A 70 4.12 -14.20 13.08
CA GLU A 70 4.79 -14.18 14.40
C GLU A 70 6.21 -13.61 14.32
N VAL A 71 6.82 -13.65 13.13
CA VAL A 71 8.18 -13.15 12.88
C VAL A 71 8.10 -11.71 12.41
N ALA A 72 8.92 -10.84 13.01
CA ALA A 72 9.02 -9.44 12.62
C ALA A 72 9.44 -9.27 11.15
N PRO A 73 8.92 -8.24 10.46
CA PRO A 73 9.22 -8.00 9.05
C PRO A 73 10.69 -7.63 8.84
N ASP A 74 11.32 -8.20 7.81
CA ASP A 74 12.67 -7.83 7.40
C ASP A 74 12.67 -6.50 6.64
N LEU A 75 12.91 -5.41 7.38
CA LEU A 75 12.94 -4.06 6.82
C LEU A 75 14.11 -3.84 5.85
N ALA A 76 15.20 -4.58 5.97
CA ALA A 76 16.33 -4.47 5.04
C ALA A 76 15.96 -5.07 3.69
N ALA A 77 15.29 -6.23 3.69
CA ALA A 77 14.74 -6.84 2.49
C ALA A 77 13.68 -5.95 1.82
N VAL A 78 12.78 -5.34 2.61
CA VAL A 78 11.76 -4.39 2.08
C VAL A 78 12.41 -3.16 1.45
N LYS A 79 13.47 -2.60 2.05
CA LYS A 79 14.20 -1.49 1.41
C LYS A 79 14.89 -1.92 0.12
N ALA A 80 15.50 -3.10 0.11
CA ALA A 80 16.18 -3.65 -1.05
C ALA A 80 15.22 -4.01 -2.20
N SER A 81 13.96 -4.35 -1.90
CA SER A 81 12.96 -4.68 -2.93
C SER A 81 12.49 -3.48 -3.75
N ARG A 82 12.67 -2.25 -3.24
CA ARG A 82 12.32 -1.03 -3.95
C ARG A 82 13.33 -0.73 -5.07
N LYS A 83 12.92 -0.85 -6.34
CA LYS A 83 13.84 -0.76 -7.48
C LYS A 83 14.55 0.59 -7.64
N ASP A 84 13.87 1.70 -7.35
CA ASP A 84 14.43 3.04 -7.52
C ASP A 84 15.50 3.38 -6.45
N GLN A 85 15.61 2.58 -5.39
CA GLN A 85 16.49 2.79 -4.21
C GLN A 85 16.49 4.23 -3.68
N SER A 86 15.37 4.95 -3.87
CA SER A 86 15.25 6.35 -3.53
C SER A 86 15.29 6.56 -2.01
N PRO A 87 15.93 7.63 -1.51
CA PRO A 87 15.86 7.99 -0.09
C PRO A 87 14.48 8.52 0.33
N CYS A 88 13.58 8.78 -0.62
CA CYS A 88 12.23 9.25 -0.34
C CYS A 88 11.40 8.19 0.38
N PHE A 89 10.69 8.57 1.43
CA PHE A 89 9.78 7.65 2.12
C PHE A 89 8.60 7.22 1.23
N PHE A 90 8.09 8.12 0.39
CA PHE A 90 7.00 7.82 -0.53
C PHE A 90 7.50 7.05 -1.76
N GLY A 91 6.83 5.93 -2.04
CA GLY A 91 7.07 5.11 -3.22
C GLY A 91 6.67 5.80 -4.54
N PRO A 92 7.06 5.24 -5.69
CA PRO A 92 6.62 5.71 -7.00
C PRO A 92 5.09 5.89 -7.08
N ASN A 93 4.67 6.93 -7.79
CA ASN A 93 3.27 7.29 -8.00
C ASN A 93 2.45 7.59 -6.72
N VAL A 94 3.11 7.76 -5.57
CA VAL A 94 2.52 8.32 -4.35
C VAL A 94 2.91 9.79 -4.27
N ARG A 95 2.00 10.68 -4.69
CA ARG A 95 2.19 12.14 -4.65
C ARG A 95 1.22 12.73 -3.62
N MET A 96 1.75 13.49 -2.66
CA MET A 96 0.99 14.20 -1.62
C MET A 96 1.20 15.70 -1.76
#